data_AF-A0A1F6GGG0-F1
#
_entry.id   AF-A0A1F6GGG0-F1
#
_cell.length_a   1.000
_cell.length_b   1.000
_cell.length_c   1.000
_cell.angle_alpha   90.00
_cell.angle_beta   90.00
_cell.angle_gamma   90.00
#
_symmetry.space_group_name_H-M   'P 1'
#
loop_
_entity.id
_entity.type
_entity.pdbx_description
1 polymer ?
#
loop_
_entity_poly.entity_id
_entity_poly.type
_entity_poly.pdbx_seq_one_letter_code
_entity_poly.pdbx_strand_id
1 'polypeptide(L)' 'MSSILEVSKPQIKEQLKLLLSDPTGVLVLLAGGLMISDFEDPEEALEEALKAFNGNRAYFDRLMKKAPKRL' A
#
# COMPACT_ATOMS: atom_id res chain seq x y z
N MET A 1 -15.23 -29.65 -1.03
CA MET A 1 -15.48 -28.60 -0.02
C MET A 1 -14.20 -27.81 0.12
N SER A 2 -14.16 -26.56 -0.38
CA SER A 2 -13.00 -25.70 -0.25
C SER A 2 -12.92 -25.21 1.20
N SER A 3 -11.95 -25.72 1.95
CA SER A 3 -11.55 -25.13 3.22
C SER A 3 -11.11 -23.70 2.95
N ILE A 4 -11.87 -22.71 3.43
CA ILE A 4 -11.39 -21.34 3.51
C ILE A 4 -10.24 -21.41 4.51
N LEU A 5 -9.00 -21.28 4.02
CA LEU A 5 -7.81 -21.22 4.85
C LEU A 5 -8.01 -20.14 5.91
N GLU A 6 -8.24 -20.56 7.15
CA GLU A 6 -8.44 -19.64 8.26
C GLU A 6 -7.08 -19.05 8.62
N VAL A 7 -6.75 -17.90 8.01
CA VAL A 7 -5.45 -17.23 8.22
C VAL A 7 -5.41 -16.71 9.66
N SER A 8 -4.41 -17.16 10.42
CA SER A 8 -4.28 -16.74 11.82
C SER A 8 -3.88 -15.26 11.94
N LYS A 9 -4.30 -14.59 13.01
CA LYS A 9 -3.92 -13.19 13.30
C LYS A 9 -2.39 -12.95 13.29
N PRO A 10 -1.54 -13.85 13.81
CA PRO A 10 -0.08 -13.71 13.68
C PRO A 10 0.40 -13.72 12.22
N GLN A 11 -0.13 -14.62 11.39
CA GLN A 11 0.23 -14.70 9.97
C GLN A 11 -0.17 -13.44 9.20
N ILE A 12 -1.37 -12.90 9.46
CA ILE A 12 -1.80 -11.62 8.86
C ILE A 12 -0.81 -10.51 9.22
N LYS A 13 -0.37 -10.44 10.49
CA LYS A 13 0.61 -9.43 10.93
C LYS A 13 1.95 -9.58 10.22
N GLU A 14 2.45 -10.80 10.04
CA GLU A 14 3.71 -11.04 9.35
C GLU A 14 3.62 -10.67 7.87
N GLN A 15 2.53 -11.03 7.19
CA GLN A 15 2.33 -10.67 5.79
C GLN A 15 2.19 -9.15 5.60
N LEU A 16 1.46 -8.46 6.48
CA LEU A 16 1.38 -7.01 6.44
C LEU A 16 2.75 -6.35 6.68
N LYS A 17 3.58 -6.89 7.58
CA LYS A 17 4.95 -6.39 7.78
C LYS A 17 5.79 -6.56 6.52
N LEU A 18 5.69 -7.70 5.83
CA LEU A 18 6.39 -7.94 4.58
C LEU A 18 5.95 -6.96 3.49
N LEU A 19 4.63 -6.77 3.31
CA LEU A 19 4.11 -5.82 2.33
C LEU A 19 4.53 -4.37 2.63
N LEU A 20 4.62 -4.00 3.90
CA LEU A 20 5.05 -2.65 4.30
C LEU A 20 6.58 -2.48 4.29
N SER A 21 7.36 -3.54 4.05
CA SER A 21 8.83 -3.49 4.11
C SER A 21 9.46 -2.90 2.85
N ASP A 22 8.76 -2.90 1.72
CA ASP A 22 9.25 -2.36 0.46
C ASP A 22 8.17 -1.61 -0.32
N PRO A 23 8.55 -0.70 -1.24
CA PRO A 23 7.60 0.11 -2.01
C PRO A 23 6.57 -0.68 -2.82
N THR A 24 6.94 -1.87 -3.30
CA THR A 24 6.06 -2.72 -4.13
C THR A 24 4.90 -3.24 -3.29
N GLY A 25 5.17 -3.71 -2.07
CA GLY A 25 4.10 -4.19 -1.19
C GLY A 25 3.17 -3.06 -0.73
N VAL A 26 3.68 -1.83 -0.56
CA VAL A 26 2.83 -0.65 -0.31
C VAL A 26 1.92 -0.36 -1.50
N LEU A 27 2.43 -0.46 -2.73
CA LEU A 27 1.62 -0.31 -3.95
C LEU A 27 0.51 -1.37 -4.05
N VAL A 28 0.83 -2.63 -3.74
CA VAL A 28 -0.15 -3.72 -3.73
C VAL A 28 -1.26 -3.45 -2.70
N LEU A 29 -0.92 -2.95 -1.52
CA LEU A 29 -1.91 -2.57 -0.51
C LEU A 29 -2.81 -1.41 -0.97
N LEU A 30 -2.24 -0.39 -1.63
CA LEU A 30 -3.00 0.73 -2.17
C LEU A 30 -3.95 0.27 -3.29
N ALA A 31 -3.47 -0.54 -4.23
CA ALA A 31 -4.29 -1.09 -5.31
C ALA A 31 -5.41 -1.98 -4.77
N GLY A 32 -5.11 -2.82 -3.77
CA GLY A 32 -6.13 -3.61 -3.08
C GLY A 32 -7.21 -2.75 -2.40
N GLY A 33 -6.81 -1.62 -1.81
CA GLY A 33 -7.76 -0.65 -1.24
C GLY A 33 -8.68 -0.04 -2.31
N LEU A 34 -8.10 0.36 -3.45
CA LEU A 34 -8.85 0.91 -4.59
C LEU A 34 -9.80 -0.10 -5.23
N MET A 35 -9.41 -1.38 -5.29
CA MET A 35 -10.27 -2.47 -5.75
C MET A 35 -11.48 -2.72 -4.85
N ILE A 36 -11.37 -2.39 -3.55
CA ILE A 36 -12.48 -2.51 -2.60
C ILE A 36 -13.47 -1.35 -2.76
N SER A 37 -13.00 -0.17 -3.19
CA SER A 37 -13.81 1.04 -3.22
C SER A 37 -14.34 1.40 -4.62
N ASP A 38 -13.43 1.58 -5.59
CA ASP A 38 -13.69 2.43 -6.76
C ASP A 38 -13.33 1.78 -8.11
N PHE A 39 -12.57 0.67 -8.11
CA PHE A 39 -12.08 0.03 -9.33
C PHE A 39 -12.47 -1.45 -9.39
N GLU A 40 -12.99 -1.90 -10.53
CA GLU A 40 -13.27 -3.33 -10.79
C GLU A 40 -12.13 -4.00 -11.56
N ASP A 41 -11.31 -3.23 -12.29
CA ASP A 41 -10.13 -3.73 -13.00
C ASP A 41 -8.87 -3.59 -12.13
N PRO A 42 -8.19 -4.71 -11.79
CA PRO A 42 -6.92 -4.68 -11.06
C PRO A 42 -5.82 -3.88 -11.74
N GLU A 43 -5.79 -3.81 -13.07
CA GLU A 43 -4.76 -3.07 -13.80
C GLU A 43 -4.94 -1.56 -13.60
N GLU A 44 -6.16 -1.05 -13.82
CA GLU A 44 -6.49 0.36 -13.57
C GLU A 44 -6.26 0.77 -12.10
N ALA A 45 -6.64 -0.10 -11.15
CA ALA A 45 -6.41 0.13 -9.73
C ALA A 45 -4.91 0.23 -9.40
N LEU A 46 -4.08 -0.61 -10.03
CA LEU A 46 -2.64 -0.58 -9.83
C LEU A 46 -1.99 0.65 -10.46
N GLU A 47 -2.43 1.07 -11.64
CA GLU A 47 -1.98 2.29 -12.28
C GLU A 47 -2.30 3.52 -11.42
N GLU A 48 -3.51 3.59 -10.86
CA GLU A 48 -3.91 4.70 -10.01
C GLU A 48 -3.18 4.68 -8.66
N ALA A 49 -2.98 3.50 -8.06
CA ALA A 49 -2.14 3.33 -6.89
C ALA A 49 -0.71 3.83 -7.14
N LEU A 50 -0.14 3.57 -8.32
CA LEU A 50 1.19 4.02 -8.69
C LEU A 50 1.27 5.55 -8.81
N LYS A 51 0.27 6.20 -9.41
CA LYS A 51 0.18 7.66 -9.46
C LYS A 51 0.09 8.25 -8.06
N ALA A 52 -0.80 7.73 -7.22
CA ALA A 52 -0.99 8.19 -5.85
C ALA A 52 0.28 8.01 -5.01
N PHE A 53 0.93 6.85 -5.08
CA PHE A 53 2.18 6.57 -4.36
C PHE A 53 3.29 7.54 -4.76
N ASN A 54 3.52 7.72 -6.05
CA ASN A 54 4.57 8.63 -6.54
C ASN A 54 4.28 10.10 -6.18
N GLY A 55 3.01 10.53 -6.31
CA GLY A 55 2.58 11.87 -5.93
C GLY A 55 2.76 12.14 -4.44
N ASN A 56 2.32 11.20 -3.60
CA ASN A 56 2.45 11.28 -2.14
C ASN A 56 3.91 11.25 -1.71
N ARG A 57 4.75 10.40 -2.32
CA ARG A 57 6.19 10.35 -2.05
C ARG A 57 6.86 11.69 -2.38
N ALA A 58 6.58 12.26 -3.56
CA ALA A 58 7.12 13.57 -3.94
C ALA A 58 6.63 14.68 -2.99
N TYR A 59 5.38 14.62 -2.53
CA TYR A 59 4.86 15.56 -1.54
C TYR A 59 5.54 15.40 -0.17
N PHE A 60 5.70 14.17 0.30
CA PHE A 60 6.40 13.84 1.54
C PHE A 60 7.86 14.33 1.51
N ASP A 61 8.59 14.06 0.43
CA ASP A 61 9.98 14.52 0.26
C ASP A 61 10.07 16.05 0.30
N ARG A 62 9.09 16.75 -0.28
CA ARG A 62 9.01 18.22 -0.20
C ARG A 62 8.74 18.70 1.23
N LEU A 63 7.89 18.01 1.99
CA LEU A 63 7.63 18.33 3.39
C LEU A 63 8.87 18.09 4.26
N MET A 64 9.56 16.97 4.07
CA MET A 64 10.79 16.63 4.80
C MET A 64 11.92 17.64 4.53
N LYS A 65 12.02 18.18 3.32
CA LYS A 65 12.96 19.26 2.99
C LYS A 65 12.62 20.60 3.67
N LYS A 66 11.33 20.85 3.94
CA LYS A 66 10.84 22.05 4.63
C LYS A 66 10.80 21.90 6.15
N ALA A 67 10.77 20.66 6.64
CA ALA A 67 10.71 20.37 8.06
C ALA A 67 11.96 20.95 8.76
N PRO A 68 11.79 21.72 9.84
CA PRO A 68 12.93 22.23 10.60
C PRO A 68 13.76 21.03 11.09
N LYS A 69 15.08 21.10 10.91
CA LYS A 69 16.04 20.10 11.39
C LYS A 69 16.12 20.09 12.92
N ARG A 70 15.07 19.69 13.64
CA ARG A 70 15.13 19.43 15.09
C ARG A 70 14.12 18.39 15.54
N LEU A 71 14.65 17.23 15.93
CA LEU A 71 14.49 16.73 17.29
C LEU A 71 15.89 16.66 17.91
#